data_AF-A0A4P5VS13-F1
#
_entry.id   AF-A0A4P5VS13-F1
#
_cell.length_a   1.000
_cell.length_b   1.000
_cell.length_c   1.000
_cell.angle_alpha   90.00
_cell.angle_beta   90.00
_cell.angle_gamma   90.00
#
_symmetry.space_group_name_H-M   'P 1'
#
loop_
_entity.id
_entity.type
_entity.pdbx_description
1 polymer ?
#
loop_
_entity_poly.entity_id
_entity_poly.type
_entity_poly.pdbx_seq_one_letter_code
_entity_poly.pdbx_strand_id
1 'polypeptide(L)' 'MSKAQLTAFFVKVEADPSLKLRVDAADDSSAVVAIAQAEGFHFSPASLARHLRA' A
#
# COMPACT_ATOMS: atom_id res chain seq x y z
N MET A 1 0.74 14.62 1.20
CA MET A 1 0.67 13.18 0.87
C MET A 1 -0.62 12.89 0.13
N SER A 2 -0.55 12.30 -1.07
CA SER A 2 -1.71 12.18 -1.98
C SER A 2 -2.55 10.92 -1.69
N LYS A 3 -3.82 11.11 -1.32
CA LYS A 3 -4.83 10.03 -1.18
C LYS A 3 -4.97 9.21 -2.48
N ALA A 4 -4.78 9.86 -3.64
CA ALA A 4 -4.92 9.22 -4.94
C ALA A 4 -3.89 8.11 -5.18
N GLN A 5 -2.64 8.27 -4.71
CA GLN A 5 -1.62 7.23 -4.84
C GLN A 5 -1.91 6.01 -3.96
N LEU A 6 -2.49 6.23 -2.78
CA LEU A 6 -2.94 5.15 -1.90
C LEU A 6 -4.06 4.32 -2.54
N THR A 7 -5.08 4.99 -3.07
CA THR A 7 -6.18 4.32 -3.76
C THR A 7 -5.69 3.59 -5.01
N ALA A 8 -4.85 4.21 -5.83
CA ALA A 8 -4.30 3.58 -7.02
C ALA A 8 -3.42 2.36 -6.70
N PHE A 9 -2.65 2.42 -5.59
CA PHE A 9 -1.90 1.27 -5.10
C PHE A 9 -2.83 0.12 -4.73
N PHE A 10 -3.87 0.37 -3.93
CA PHE A 10 -4.80 -0.70 -3.53
C PHE A 10 -5.60 -1.28 -4.70
N VAL A 11 -5.98 -0.48 -5.69
CA VAL A 11 -6.58 -1.00 -6.93
C VAL A 11 -5.61 -1.93 -7.66
N LYS A 12 -4.31 -1.59 -7.71
CA LYS A 12 -3.29 -2.48 -8.29
C LYS A 12 -3.12 -3.76 -7.46
N VAL A 13 -3.11 -3.64 -6.13
CA VAL A 13 -3.04 -4.79 -5.20
C VAL A 13 -4.22 -5.74 -5.41
N GLU A 14 -5.44 -5.22 -5.60
CA GLU A 14 -6.61 -6.05 -5.90
C GLU A 14 -6.53 -6.71 -7.28
N ALA A 15 -5.94 -6.03 -8.26
CA ALA A 15 -5.79 -6.55 -9.62
C ALA A 15 -4.61 -7.54 -9.78
N ASP A 16 -3.61 -7.51 -8.89
CA ASP A 16 -2.42 -8.37 -8.93
C ASP A 16 -2.34 -9.29 -7.69
N PRO A 17 -2.68 -10.58 -7.84
CA PRO A 17 -2.62 -11.55 -6.75
C PRO A 17 -1.23 -11.72 -6.13
N SER A 18 -0.15 -11.53 -6.91
CA SER A 18 1.22 -11.65 -6.42
C SER A 18 1.58 -10.46 -5.54
N LEU A 19 1.16 -9.26 -5.95
CA LEU A 19 1.32 -8.05 -5.15
C LEU A 19 0.48 -8.14 -3.87
N LYS A 20 -0.75 -8.66 -3.97
CA LYS A 20 -1.60 -8.92 -2.82
C LYS A 20 -0.96 -9.83 -1.79
N LEU A 21 -0.37 -10.95 -2.21
CA LEU A 21 0.34 -11.86 -1.29
C LEU A 21 1.52 -11.15 -0.59
N ARG A 22 2.24 -10.27 -1.29
CA ARG A 22 3.35 -9.51 -0.69
C ARG A 22 2.87 -8.49 0.34
N VAL A 23 1.76 -7.81 0.05
CA VAL A 23 1.15 -6.84 0.98
C VAL A 23 0.53 -7.56 2.19
N ASP A 24 -0.15 -8.68 1.98
CA ASP A 24 -0.77 -9.48 3.05
C ASP A 24 0.30 -10.17 3.93
N ALA A 25 1.49 -10.46 3.39
CA ALA A 25 2.64 -10.98 4.14
C ALA A 25 3.47 -9.88 4.84
N ALA A 26 3.13 -8.60 4.68
CA ALA A 26 3.86 -7.51 5.33
C ALA A 26 3.43 -7.35 6.80
N ASP A 27 4.39 -7.43 7.71
CA ASP A 27 4.13 -7.37 9.16
C ASP A 27 3.68 -5.99 9.66
N ASP A 28 4.07 -4.91 8.97
CA ASP A 28 3.75 -3.56 9.39
C ASP A 28 3.48 -2.59 8.23
N SER A 29 2.96 -1.42 8.59
CA SER A 29 2.63 -0.35 7.62
C SER A 29 3.86 0.20 6.89
N SER A 30 5.07 0.06 7.44
CA SER A 30 6.31 0.52 6.80
C SER A 30 6.74 -0.44 5.70
N ALA A 31 6.58 -1.75 5.93
CA ALA A 31 6.82 -2.80 4.93
C ALA A 31 5.86 -2.66 3.74
N VAL A 32 4.58 -2.39 3.97
CA VAL A 32 3.61 -2.11 2.88
C VAL A 32 4.01 -0.86 2.09
N VAL A 33 4.48 0.20 2.76
CA VAL A 33 4.97 1.41 2.09
C VAL A 33 6.23 1.12 1.25
N ALA A 34 7.15 0.28 1.74
CA ALA A 34 8.33 -0.12 0.98
C ALA A 34 7.95 -0.91 -0.29
N ILE A 35 6.97 -1.82 -0.19
CA ILE A 35 6.43 -2.53 -1.36
C ILE A 35 5.81 -1.54 -2.34
N ALA A 36 5.00 -0.61 -1.85
CA ALA A 36 4.37 0.40 -2.68
C ALA A 36 5.39 1.30 -3.40
N GLN A 37 6.46 1.69 -2.72
CA GLN A 37 7.55 2.48 -3.32
C GLN A 37 8.26 1.71 -4.45
N ALA A 38 8.49 0.40 -4.26
CA ALA A 38 9.05 -0.45 -5.32
C ALA A 38 8.14 -0.51 -6.56
N GLU A 39 6.82 -0.41 -6.36
CA GLU A 39 5.82 -0.34 -7.43
C GLU A 39 5.61 1.08 -8.00
N GLY A 40 6.33 2.09 -7.50
CA GLY A 40 6.28 3.49 -7.94
C GLY A 40 5.28 4.38 -7.18
N PHE A 41 4.61 3.86 -6.14
CA PHE A 41 3.64 4.60 -5.33
C PHE A 41 4.29 5.21 -4.09
N HIS A 42 4.03 6.49 -3.84
CA HIS A 42 4.71 7.26 -2.80
C HIS A 42 3.71 7.81 -1.77
N PHE A 43 3.44 7.04 -0.72
CA PHE A 43 2.60 7.49 0.39
C PHE A 43 3.24 7.24 1.75
N SER A 44 2.74 7.95 2.76
CA SER A 44 3.25 7.82 4.13
C SER A 44 2.61 6.63 4.85
N PRO A 45 3.32 5.98 5.79
CA PRO A 45 2.74 5.00 6.70
C PRO A 45 1.53 5.55 7.46
N ALA A 46 1.54 6.84 7.82
CA ALA A 46 0.41 7.50 8.48
C ALA A 46 -0.87 7.55 7.62
N SER A 47 -0.72 7.70 6.29
CA SER A 47 -1.86 7.69 5.38
C SER A 47 -2.42 6.27 5.21
N LEU A 48 -1.55 5.26 5.20
CA LEU A 48 -1.95 3.85 5.21
C LEU A 48 -2.66 3.48 6.52
N ALA A 49 -2.07 3.83 7.67
CA ALA A 49 -2.66 3.57 8.99
C ALA A 49 -4.04 4.23 9.15
N ARG A 50 -4.24 5.43 8.58
CA ARG A 50 -5.56 6.08 8.54
C ARG A 50 -6.55 5.34 7.64
N HIS A 51 -6.10 4.73 6.55
CA HIS A 51 -6.94 3.95 5.65
C HIS A 51 -7.37 2.61 6.27
N LEU A 52 -6.48 1.95 7.02
CA LEU A 52 -6.78 0.67 7.69
C LEU A 52 -7.69 0.82 8.92
N ARG A 53 -7.81 2.04 9.47
CA ARG A 53 -8.69 2.34 10.61
C ARG A 53 -10.11 2.77 10.21
N ALA A 54 -10.32 3.11 8.95
CA ALA A 54 -11.57 3.67 8.42
C ALA A 54 -12.42 2.57 7.79
#